data_AF-A0A326QH31-F1
#
_entry.id   AF-A0A326QH31-F1
#
_cell.length_a   1.000
_cell.length_b   1.000
_cell.length_c   1.000
_cell.angle_alpha   90.00
_cell.angle_beta   90.00
_cell.angle_gamma   90.00
#
_symmetry.space_group_name_H-M   'P 1'
#
loop_
_entity.id
_entity.type
_entity.pdbx_description
1 polymer ?
#
loop_
_entity_poly.entity_id
_entity_poly.type
_entity_poly.pdbx_seq_one_letter_code
_entity_poly.pdbx_strand_id
1 'polypeptide(L)'
;MTASLLNPSMSSGGVPSGAGPAGGPRSHAPGRPHGAAAAAPVAAVAPRPLALVPPAQTEGLLQVHTAPFRGSFSGVFSQALRSAGLGSRVLISQFLKGGVDQGLERSLWLCGRLQWLRPAMPACLTEPAEADAEPEGPGAEQQQAVLEVWGYTRRQLLDGAVDLMVLDELGLAIALGYLPAAEVEATLEQRPAHLDVILTGPSMPPALLAMADQVTQLRRNC
;
A
#
# COMPACT_ATOMS: atom_id res chain seq x y z
N MET A 1 -66.75 -15.20 -30.34
CA MET A 1 -65.99 -15.52 -31.56
C MET A 1 -64.53 -15.71 -31.13
N THR A 2 -64.18 -16.91 -30.64
CA THR A 2 -63.42 -17.98 -31.34
C THR A 2 -62.00 -17.56 -31.73
N ALA A 3 -60.91 -18.26 -31.43
CA ALA A 3 -60.52 -19.35 -30.53
C ALA A 3 -59.00 -19.58 -30.74
N SER A 4 -58.28 -20.09 -29.72
CA SER A 4 -57.31 -21.21 -29.83
C SER A 4 -55.93 -21.02 -30.56
N LEU A 5 -54.76 -21.54 -30.13
CA LEU A 5 -54.35 -22.57 -29.14
C LEU A 5 -52.80 -22.62 -28.93
N LEU A 6 -52.39 -23.10 -27.74
CA LEU A 6 -51.23 -23.99 -27.35
C LEU A 6 -49.78 -23.51 -27.65
N ASN A 7 -48.82 -23.29 -26.74
CA ASN A 7 -48.34 -23.90 -25.45
C ASN A 7 -47.73 -25.34 -25.59
N PRO A 8 -46.86 -25.84 -24.67
CA PRO A 8 -45.39 -25.63 -24.57
C PRO A 8 -44.59 -26.94 -24.21
N SER A 9 -43.36 -26.78 -23.66
CA SER A 9 -42.59 -27.67 -22.72
C SER A 9 -41.68 -28.77 -23.31
N MET A 10 -40.36 -28.72 -23.07
CA MET A 10 -39.53 -29.39 -22.03
C MET A 10 -39.37 -30.92 -22.16
N SER A 11 -38.13 -31.41 -22.20
CA SER A 11 -37.53 -32.29 -21.16
C SER A 11 -36.36 -33.17 -21.69
N SER A 12 -35.33 -33.27 -20.83
CA SER A 12 -34.49 -34.45 -20.48
C SER A 12 -33.82 -35.33 -21.55
N GLY A 13 -32.49 -35.45 -21.41
CA GLY A 13 -31.83 -36.68 -20.92
C GLY A 13 -31.64 -37.86 -21.89
N GLY A 14 -30.42 -38.41 -21.92
CA GLY A 14 -30.18 -39.77 -22.39
C GLY A 14 -28.84 -39.98 -23.09
N VAL A 15 -27.85 -40.48 -22.35
CA VAL A 15 -26.65 -41.11 -22.90
C VAL A 15 -27.01 -42.52 -23.39
N PRO A 16 -26.51 -42.99 -24.54
CA PRO A 16 -26.47 -44.42 -24.82
C PRO A 16 -25.07 -45.00 -24.63
N SER A 17 -25.05 -46.16 -23.98
CA SER A 17 -23.91 -47.06 -23.77
C SER A 17 -24.06 -48.30 -24.65
N GLY A 18 -22.92 -48.84 -25.09
CA GLY A 18 -22.73 -50.21 -25.59
C GLY A 18 -22.88 -50.41 -27.10
N ALA A 19 -22.29 -51.41 -27.76
CA ALA A 19 -21.18 -52.32 -27.50
C ALA A 19 -20.97 -53.18 -28.78
N GLY A 20 -19.78 -53.13 -29.39
CA GLY A 20 -19.14 -54.16 -30.27
C GLY A 20 -19.81 -54.62 -31.58
N PRO A 21 -19.18 -55.55 -32.36
CA PRO A 21 -17.74 -55.79 -32.53
C PRO A 21 -17.30 -56.08 -34.00
N ALA A 22 -15.98 -56.30 -34.16
CA ALA A 22 -15.30 -57.17 -35.14
C ALA A 22 -15.14 -56.72 -36.61
N GLY A 23 -13.88 -56.54 -37.04
CA GLY A 23 -13.53 -56.40 -38.45
C GLY A 23 -12.04 -56.33 -38.75
N GLY A 24 -11.37 -57.50 -38.78
CA GLY A 24 -10.30 -57.83 -39.74
C GLY A 24 -8.87 -57.30 -39.51
N PRO A 25 -7.82 -58.10 -39.78
CA PRO A 25 -6.43 -57.75 -39.50
C PRO A 25 -5.87 -56.79 -40.56
N ARG A 26 -5.25 -55.68 -40.13
CA ARG A 26 -4.46 -54.81 -41.02
C ARG A 26 -3.01 -55.28 -41.02
N SER A 27 -2.48 -55.51 -42.23
CA SER A 27 -1.11 -55.95 -42.49
C SER A 27 -0.08 -54.89 -42.06
N HIS A 28 0.92 -55.34 -41.30
CA HIS A 28 2.08 -54.54 -40.95
C HIS A 28 3.05 -54.46 -42.14
N ALA A 29 3.26 -53.25 -42.66
CA ALA A 29 4.44 -52.93 -43.48
C ALA A 29 5.63 -52.57 -42.55
N PRO A 30 6.87 -52.98 -42.85
CA PRO A 30 8.01 -52.68 -41.99
C PRO A 30 8.40 -51.20 -42.12
N GLY A 31 8.45 -50.52 -40.98
CA GLY A 31 8.92 -49.14 -40.86
C GLY A 31 10.42 -49.01 -41.19
N ARG A 32 10.79 -47.91 -41.87
CA ARG A 32 12.18 -47.52 -42.08
C ARG A 32 12.86 -47.27 -40.72
N PRO A 33 14.13 -47.66 -40.52
CA PRO A 33 14.84 -47.31 -39.29
C PRO A 33 15.09 -45.80 -39.26
N HIS A 34 14.57 -45.12 -38.25
CA HIS A 34 15.00 -43.77 -37.90
C HIS A 34 16.42 -43.85 -37.34
N GLY A 35 17.40 -43.34 -38.10
CA GLY A 35 18.76 -43.15 -37.60
C GLY A 35 18.75 -42.20 -36.41
N ALA A 36 19.19 -42.69 -35.25
CA ALA A 36 19.41 -41.87 -34.07
C ALA A 36 20.58 -40.91 -34.34
N ALA A 37 20.27 -39.64 -34.59
CA ALA A 37 21.29 -38.59 -34.58
C ALA A 37 21.78 -38.43 -33.13
N ALA A 38 23.04 -38.75 -32.88
CA ALA A 38 23.67 -38.52 -31.59
C ALA A 38 23.71 -37.01 -31.30
N ALA A 39 23.10 -36.59 -30.19
CA ALA A 39 23.19 -35.21 -29.72
C ALA A 39 24.65 -34.89 -29.37
N ALA A 40 25.16 -33.78 -29.91
CA ALA A 40 26.50 -33.29 -29.56
C ALA A 40 26.58 -32.96 -28.07
N PRO A 41 27.71 -33.24 -27.39
CA PRO A 41 27.86 -32.98 -25.96
C PRO A 41 27.77 -31.47 -25.69
N VAL A 42 26.90 -31.10 -24.75
CA VAL A 42 26.80 -29.73 -24.25
C VAL A 42 28.10 -29.41 -23.52
N ALA A 43 28.84 -28.41 -24.00
CA ALA A 43 30.10 -27.99 -23.38
C ALA A 43 29.85 -27.60 -21.91
N ALA A 44 30.61 -28.20 -21.00
CA ALA A 44 30.52 -27.89 -19.58
C ALA A 44 30.99 -26.44 -19.34
N VAL A 45 30.07 -25.59 -18.91
CA VAL A 45 30.39 -24.22 -18.46
C VAL A 45 31.02 -24.32 -17.08
N ALA A 46 32.28 -23.89 -16.95
CA ALA A 46 32.95 -23.84 -15.65
C ALA A 46 32.16 -22.94 -14.69
N PRO A 47 31.95 -23.36 -13.42
CA PRO A 47 31.22 -22.55 -12.46
C PRO A 47 31.98 -21.26 -12.19
N ARG A 48 31.34 -20.12 -12.44
CA ARG A 48 31.88 -18.82 -12.02
C ARG A 48 31.94 -18.81 -10.48
N PRO A 49 33.04 -18.35 -9.89
CA PRO A 49 33.12 -18.20 -8.44
C PRO A 49 31.99 -17.28 -7.99
N LEU A 50 31.21 -17.74 -7.01
CA LEU A 50 30.16 -16.95 -6.38
C LEU A 50 30.84 -15.80 -5.63
N ALA A 51 30.70 -14.58 -6.16
CA ALA A 51 31.12 -13.39 -5.45
C ALA A 51 30.09 -13.11 -4.35
N LEU A 52 30.56 -13.00 -3.10
CA LEU A 52 29.76 -12.43 -2.01
C LEU A 52 29.50 -10.96 -2.37
N VAL A 53 28.29 -10.69 -2.86
CA VAL A 53 27.79 -9.33 -2.97
C VAL A 53 27.59 -8.86 -1.53
N PRO A 54 28.28 -7.81 -1.05
CA PRO A 54 28.01 -7.26 0.27
C PRO A 54 26.51 -6.96 0.35
N PRO A 55 25.84 -7.23 1.48
CA PRO A 55 24.42 -6.99 1.59
C PRO A 55 24.16 -5.53 1.20
N ALA A 56 23.31 -5.33 0.18
CA ALA A 56 22.90 -3.99 -0.20
C ALA A 56 22.37 -3.31 1.06
N GLN A 57 22.87 -2.11 1.35
CA GLN A 57 22.33 -1.32 2.45
C GLN A 57 20.83 -1.17 2.19
N THR A 58 20.01 -1.48 3.18
CA THR A 58 18.56 -1.41 3.02
C THR A 58 18.20 0.08 2.93
N GLU A 59 17.95 0.54 1.71
CA GLU A 59 17.47 1.90 1.45
C GLU A 59 15.97 1.94 1.73
N GLY A 60 15.58 2.81 2.66
CA GLY A 60 14.19 3.08 2.99
C GLY A 60 13.51 3.86 1.88
N LEU A 61 12.28 3.50 1.57
CA LEU A 61 11.50 4.07 0.47
C LEU A 61 10.64 5.25 0.94
N LEU A 62 10.49 6.27 0.11
CA LEU A 62 9.41 7.26 0.23
C LEU A 62 8.26 6.86 -0.67
N GLN A 63 7.13 6.50 -0.07
CA GLN A 63 5.94 6.06 -0.77
C GLN A 63 4.82 7.09 -0.61
N VAL A 64 4.08 7.37 -1.68
CA VAL A 64 2.87 8.19 -1.64
C VAL A 64 1.66 7.33 -1.97
N HIS A 65 0.66 7.32 -1.09
CA HIS A 65 -0.63 6.67 -1.29
C HIS A 65 -1.73 7.72 -1.38
N THR A 66 -2.18 8.02 -2.59
CA THR A 66 -3.20 9.03 -2.84
C THR A 66 -4.51 8.42 -3.34
N ALA A 67 -5.64 8.92 -2.83
CA ALA A 67 -6.97 8.47 -3.21
C ALA A 67 -7.99 9.59 -3.00
N PRO A 68 -8.83 9.94 -3.99
CA PRO A 68 -9.84 10.99 -3.81
C PRO A 68 -11.01 10.58 -2.89
N PHE A 69 -10.97 9.37 -2.33
CA PHE A 69 -11.98 8.79 -1.45
C PHE A 69 -11.33 8.09 -0.26
N ARG A 70 -12.10 7.82 0.81
CA ARG A 70 -11.61 7.02 1.94
C ARG A 70 -11.25 5.60 1.48
N GLY A 71 -10.00 5.18 1.71
CA GLY A 71 -9.61 3.79 1.47
C GLY A 71 -8.12 3.54 1.38
N SER A 72 -7.30 4.54 1.03
CA SER A 72 -5.84 4.40 0.97
C SER A 72 -5.24 3.93 2.30
N PHE A 73 -5.75 4.44 3.42
CA PHE A 73 -5.20 4.14 4.75
C PHE A 73 -5.34 2.68 5.17
N SER A 74 -6.35 1.91 4.74
CA SER A 74 -6.51 0.53 5.24
C SER A 74 -5.36 -0.39 4.80
N GLY A 75 -4.92 -0.25 3.55
CA GLY A 75 -3.75 -0.96 3.03
C GLY A 75 -2.47 -0.54 3.73
N VAL A 76 -2.27 0.77 3.90
CA VAL A 76 -1.11 1.35 4.61
C VAL A 76 -1.08 0.89 6.08
N PHE A 77 -2.21 0.91 6.76
CA PHE A 77 -2.34 0.44 8.14
C PHE A 77 -2.04 -1.06 8.25
N SER A 78 -2.50 -1.87 7.30
CA SER A 78 -2.19 -3.31 7.27
C SER A 78 -0.69 -3.57 7.09
N GLN A 79 -0.03 -2.80 6.22
CA GLN A 79 1.43 -2.85 6.04
C GLN A 79 2.17 -2.42 7.32
N ALA A 80 1.75 -1.32 7.94
CA ALA A 80 2.33 -0.82 9.18
C ALA A 80 2.19 -1.83 10.33
N LEU A 81 1.00 -2.38 10.52
CA LEU A 81 0.72 -3.38 11.55
C LEU A 81 1.53 -4.66 11.33
N ARG A 82 1.62 -5.12 10.08
CA ARG A 82 2.45 -6.28 9.73
C ARG A 82 3.93 -6.03 10.03
N SER A 83 4.46 -4.86 9.66
CA SER A 83 5.85 -4.48 9.92
C SER A 83 6.15 -4.50 11.42
N ALA A 84 5.26 -3.93 12.22
CA ALA A 84 5.37 -3.97 13.68
C ALA A 84 5.32 -5.39 14.26
N GLY A 85 4.41 -6.23 13.75
CA GLY A 85 4.32 -7.65 14.14
C GLY A 85 5.57 -8.48 13.79
N LEU A 86 6.35 -8.06 12.79
CA LEU A 86 7.63 -8.66 12.42
C LEU A 86 8.83 -8.10 13.19
N GLY A 87 8.62 -7.10 14.05
CA GLY A 87 9.65 -6.56 14.93
C GLY A 87 10.13 -5.14 14.60
N SER A 88 9.65 -4.53 13.52
CA SER A 88 10.00 -3.14 13.18
C SER A 88 9.34 -2.15 14.14
N ARG A 89 10.04 -1.06 14.46
CA ARG A 89 9.49 0.11 15.15
C ARG A 89 8.70 0.94 14.15
N VAL A 90 7.43 1.19 14.44
CA VAL A 90 6.51 1.85 13.51
C VAL A 90 5.87 3.06 14.19
N LEU A 91 5.82 4.19 13.49
CA LEU A 91 5.07 5.37 13.92
C LEU A 91 4.01 5.72 12.88
N ILE A 92 2.75 5.78 13.28
CA ILE A 92 1.67 6.37 12.50
C ILE A 92 1.29 7.71 13.11
N SER A 93 1.42 8.78 12.34
CA SER A 93 0.96 10.12 12.70
C SER A 93 -0.22 10.46 11.82
N GLN A 94 -1.42 10.54 12.39
CA GLN A 94 -2.67 10.82 11.68
C GLN A 94 -3.15 12.22 12.03
N PHE A 95 -3.06 13.16 11.08
CA PHE A 95 -3.21 14.59 11.38
C PHE A 95 -4.66 15.07 11.48
N LEU A 96 -5.56 14.66 10.58
CA LEU A 96 -6.88 15.34 10.46
C LEU A 96 -8.09 14.43 10.70
N LYS A 97 -7.88 13.12 10.78
CA LYS A 97 -8.94 12.14 11.06
C LYS A 97 -8.85 11.67 12.51
N GLY A 98 -10.00 11.54 13.17
CA GLY A 98 -10.08 10.81 14.44
C GLY A 98 -10.98 11.47 15.46
N GLY A 99 -10.80 12.75 15.75
CA GLY A 99 -11.60 13.45 16.77
C GLY A 99 -11.69 12.68 18.09
N VAL A 100 -10.55 12.16 18.59
CA VAL A 100 -10.52 11.28 19.77
C VAL A 100 -9.83 11.91 20.98
N ASP A 101 -9.41 13.16 20.88
CA ASP A 101 -8.69 13.88 21.93
C ASP A 101 -7.53 13.06 22.54
N GLN A 102 -6.59 12.67 21.67
CA GLN A 102 -5.53 11.74 22.07
C GLN A 102 -4.29 12.48 22.58
N GLY A 103 -3.67 13.30 21.72
CA GLY A 103 -2.38 13.91 22.02
C GLY A 103 -1.24 12.88 22.16
N LEU A 104 -0.06 13.36 22.54
CA LEU A 104 1.14 12.53 22.67
C LEU A 104 1.04 11.52 23.83
N GLU A 105 0.55 11.96 24.99
CA GLU A 105 0.53 11.18 26.22
C GLU A 105 -0.41 9.97 26.16
N ARG A 106 -1.52 10.06 25.41
CA ARG A 106 -2.52 9.00 25.28
C ARG A 106 -2.39 8.22 23.97
N SER A 107 -1.20 8.25 23.36
CA SER A 107 -0.91 7.53 22.12
C SER A 107 -1.22 6.03 22.23
N LEU A 108 -1.75 5.46 21.16
CA LEU A 108 -2.12 4.05 21.12
C LEU A 108 -0.92 3.21 20.71
N TRP A 109 -0.73 2.07 21.37
CA TRP A 109 0.34 1.14 21.05
C TRP A 109 -0.23 -0.20 20.60
N LEU A 110 0.23 -0.68 19.44
CA LEU A 110 -0.13 -1.99 18.89
C LEU A 110 1.13 -2.86 18.75
N CYS A 111 0.98 -4.15 19.01
CA CYS A 111 2.07 -5.14 18.94
C CYS A 111 3.33 -4.77 19.76
N GLY A 112 3.24 -3.82 20.70
CA GLY A 112 4.37 -3.28 21.46
C GLY A 112 5.41 -2.51 20.64
N ARG A 113 5.18 -2.28 19.33
CA ARG A 113 6.15 -1.62 18.44
C ARG A 113 5.56 -0.60 17.47
N LEU A 114 4.24 -0.54 17.34
CA LEU A 114 3.55 0.47 16.56
C LEU A 114 2.96 1.51 17.50
N GLN A 115 3.44 2.75 17.42
CA GLN A 115 2.82 3.91 18.06
C GLN A 115 1.90 4.60 17.07
N TRP A 116 0.67 4.92 17.47
CA TRP A 116 -0.30 5.67 16.67
C TRP A 116 -0.71 6.96 17.39
N LEU A 117 -0.33 8.08 16.78
CA LEU A 117 -0.57 9.45 17.22
C LEU A 117 -1.68 10.13 16.43
N ARG A 118 -2.48 10.91 17.15
CA ARG A 118 -3.48 11.84 16.63
C ARG A 118 -3.49 13.10 17.50
N PRO A 119 -3.86 14.27 16.95
CA PRO A 119 -3.96 15.50 17.74
C PRO A 119 -4.88 15.36 18.96
N ALA A 120 -4.60 16.18 19.98
CA ALA A 120 -5.45 16.33 21.17
C ALA A 120 -6.71 17.15 20.86
N MET A 121 -7.50 16.69 19.88
CA MET A 121 -8.74 17.34 19.46
C MET A 121 -9.91 16.35 19.47
N PRO A 122 -11.07 16.71 20.07
CA PRO A 122 -12.27 15.88 20.04
C PRO A 122 -13.02 15.96 18.71
N ALA A 123 -12.77 16.99 17.89
CA ALA A 123 -13.36 17.13 16.56
C ALA A 123 -12.39 16.67 15.48
N CYS A 124 -12.94 16.17 14.36
CA CYS A 124 -12.15 16.03 13.14
C CYS A 124 -11.90 17.42 12.54
N LEU A 125 -10.68 17.66 12.08
CA LEU A 125 -10.29 18.93 11.47
C LEU A 125 -10.60 18.86 9.96
N THR A 126 -11.67 19.51 9.54
CA THR A 126 -12.11 19.55 8.13
C THR A 126 -12.02 20.93 7.51
N GLU A 127 -11.98 21.96 8.35
CA GLU A 127 -11.90 23.35 7.92
C GLU A 127 -10.43 23.79 7.76
N PRO A 128 -10.15 24.75 6.86
CA PRO A 128 -8.83 25.36 6.74
C PRO A 128 -8.36 25.98 8.06
N ALA A 129 -7.05 25.96 8.29
CA ALA A 129 -6.42 26.64 9.41
C ALA A 129 -6.67 28.15 9.31
N GLU A 130 -7.02 28.75 10.43
CA GLU A 130 -7.26 30.19 10.56
C GLU A 130 -5.91 30.92 10.70
N ALA A 131 -5.44 31.55 9.62
CA ALA A 131 -4.15 32.26 9.61
C ALA A 131 -4.09 33.41 10.63
N ASP A 132 -5.22 34.07 10.88
CA ASP A 132 -5.38 35.19 11.82
C ASP A 132 -6.19 34.78 13.05
N ALA A 133 -6.11 33.50 13.46
CA ALA A 133 -6.80 33.01 14.65
C ALA A 133 -6.44 33.84 15.89
N GLU A 134 -7.43 34.08 16.75
CA GLU A 134 -7.15 34.66 18.05
C GLU A 134 -6.22 33.73 18.86
N PRO A 135 -5.22 34.26 19.59
CA PRO A 135 -4.18 33.45 20.25
C PRO A 135 -4.70 32.37 21.22
N GLU A 136 -5.91 32.54 21.74
CA GLU A 136 -6.58 31.63 22.68
C GLU A 136 -7.93 31.13 22.11
N GLY A 137 -8.11 31.22 20.80
CA GLY A 137 -9.30 30.78 20.10
C GLY A 137 -9.23 29.32 19.62
N PRO A 138 -10.36 28.75 19.16
CA PRO A 138 -10.42 27.36 18.70
C PRO A 138 -9.48 27.09 17.52
N GLY A 139 -9.26 28.05 16.61
CA GLY A 139 -8.30 27.90 15.51
C GLY A 139 -6.85 27.74 15.98
N ALA A 140 -6.44 28.49 17.01
CA ALA A 140 -5.11 28.40 17.59
C ALA A 140 -4.90 27.05 18.31
N GLU A 141 -5.91 26.56 19.03
CA GLU A 141 -5.87 25.23 19.68
C GLU A 141 -5.72 24.11 18.64
N GLN A 142 -6.51 24.16 17.56
CA GLN A 142 -6.44 23.20 16.45
C GLN A 142 -5.05 23.19 15.80
N GLN A 143 -4.52 24.38 15.49
CA GLN A 143 -3.19 24.55 14.92
C GLN A 143 -2.12 23.96 15.83
N GLN A 144 -2.16 24.31 17.12
CA GLN A 144 -1.19 23.84 18.10
C GLN A 144 -1.22 22.31 18.28
N ALA A 145 -2.41 21.70 18.28
CA ALA A 145 -2.55 20.26 18.42
C ALA A 145 -1.96 19.49 17.22
N VAL A 146 -2.08 20.02 15.99
CA VAL A 146 -1.45 19.44 14.80
C VAL A 146 0.07 19.63 14.83
N LEU A 147 0.54 20.82 15.21
CA LEU A 147 1.97 21.13 15.33
C LEU A 147 2.66 20.31 16.42
N GLU A 148 1.97 19.98 17.52
CA GLU A 148 2.51 19.11 18.56
C GLU A 148 2.79 17.69 18.04
N VAL A 149 1.83 17.11 17.30
CA VAL A 149 2.02 15.81 16.64
C VAL A 149 3.16 15.90 15.65
N TRP A 150 3.16 16.90 14.76
CA TRP A 150 4.23 17.09 13.78
C TRP A 150 5.61 17.27 14.42
N GLY A 151 5.72 18.07 15.48
CA GLY A 151 6.98 18.30 16.19
C GLY A 151 7.54 17.04 16.83
N TYR A 152 6.70 16.14 17.32
CA TYR A 152 7.14 14.81 17.77
C TYR A 152 7.54 13.92 16.58
N THR A 153 6.70 13.83 15.55
CA THR A 153 6.94 13.02 14.35
C THR A 153 8.24 13.40 13.66
N ARG A 154 8.49 14.70 13.49
CA ARG A 154 9.71 15.26 12.91
C ARG A 154 10.96 14.85 13.70
N ARG A 155 10.92 14.91 15.03
CA ARG A 155 12.04 14.46 15.87
C ARG A 155 12.31 12.96 15.67
N GLN A 156 11.27 12.13 15.74
CA GLN A 156 11.41 10.68 15.54
C GLN A 156 11.96 10.32 14.15
N LEU A 157 11.60 11.10 13.12
CA LEU A 157 12.10 10.94 11.76
C LEU A 157 13.59 11.27 11.67
N LEU A 158 13.98 12.45 12.17
CA LEU A 158 15.37 12.93 12.09
C LEU A 158 16.32 12.08 12.95
N ASP A 159 15.84 11.59 14.09
CA ASP A 159 16.62 10.71 14.98
C ASP A 159 16.77 9.28 14.44
N GLY A 160 16.05 8.90 13.38
CA GLY A 160 16.02 7.51 12.89
C GLY A 160 15.46 6.54 13.94
N ALA A 161 14.55 7.02 14.79
CA ALA A 161 14.06 6.28 15.95
C ALA A 161 13.08 5.15 15.59
N VAL A 162 12.59 5.14 14.35
CA VAL A 162 11.66 4.15 13.80
C VAL A 162 12.20 3.58 12.50
N ASP A 163 11.66 2.43 12.11
CA ASP A 163 12.05 1.75 10.87
C ASP A 163 11.01 2.03 9.75
N LEU A 164 9.75 2.28 10.13
CA LEU A 164 8.68 2.72 9.24
C LEU A 164 7.87 3.86 9.85
N MET A 165 7.67 4.93 9.09
CA MET A 165 6.81 6.06 9.47
C MET A 165 5.66 6.23 8.48
N VAL A 166 4.44 6.42 8.99
CA VAL A 166 3.25 6.74 8.20
C VAL A 166 2.78 8.14 8.57
N LEU A 167 2.75 9.04 7.59
CA LEU A 167 2.20 10.38 7.69
C LEU A 167 0.81 10.38 7.06
N ASP A 168 -0.19 10.03 7.86
CA ASP A 168 -1.57 9.86 7.41
C ASP A 168 -2.33 11.19 7.35
N GLU A 169 -3.00 11.42 6.22
CA GLU A 169 -3.67 12.68 5.86
C GLU A 169 -2.74 13.89 5.79
N LEU A 170 -1.44 13.67 5.55
CA LEU A 170 -0.46 14.73 5.37
C LEU A 170 -0.83 15.67 4.23
N GLY A 171 -1.24 15.12 3.09
CA GLY A 171 -1.60 15.93 1.92
C GLY A 171 -2.78 16.87 2.22
N LEU A 172 -3.74 16.41 3.03
CA LEU A 172 -4.85 17.24 3.49
C LEU A 172 -4.41 18.26 4.55
N ALA A 173 -3.51 17.89 5.47
CA ALA A 173 -2.96 18.81 6.48
C ALA A 173 -2.24 20.00 5.83
N ILE A 174 -1.51 19.75 4.74
CA ILE A 174 -0.88 20.79 3.93
C ILE A 174 -1.93 21.62 3.19
N ALA A 175 -2.90 20.97 2.54
CA ALA A 175 -3.93 21.65 1.76
C ALA A 175 -4.83 22.57 2.62
N LEU A 176 -5.08 22.19 3.87
CA LEU A 176 -5.82 23.00 4.84
C LEU A 176 -4.94 24.02 5.57
N GLY A 177 -3.62 24.06 5.33
CA GLY A 177 -2.74 25.08 5.91
C GLY A 177 -2.25 24.79 7.33
N TYR A 178 -2.51 23.60 7.89
CA TYR A 178 -1.99 23.24 9.22
C TYR A 178 -0.49 22.99 9.21
N LEU A 179 0.04 22.48 8.08
CA LEU A 179 1.47 22.21 7.91
C LEU A 179 2.03 22.92 6.67
N PRO A 180 3.12 23.69 6.79
CA PRO A 180 3.79 24.27 5.63
C PRO A 180 4.44 23.18 4.76
N ALA A 181 4.11 23.14 3.46
CA ALA A 181 4.68 22.16 2.53
C ALA A 181 6.22 22.19 2.52
N ALA A 182 6.81 23.38 2.49
CA ALA A 182 8.26 23.57 2.48
C ALA A 182 8.96 22.99 3.74
N GLU A 183 8.30 23.04 4.90
CA GLU A 183 8.86 22.48 6.14
C GLU A 183 8.86 20.95 6.10
N VAL A 184 7.77 20.36 5.57
CA VAL A 184 7.63 18.91 5.38
C VAL A 184 8.67 18.40 4.38
N GLU A 185 8.83 19.09 3.25
CA GLU A 185 9.83 18.79 2.22
C GLU A 185 11.25 18.81 2.80
N ALA A 186 11.64 19.92 3.44
CA ALA A 186 12.97 20.06 4.05
C ALA A 186 13.25 19.02 5.15
N THR A 187 12.20 18.55 5.83
CA THR A 187 12.32 17.48 6.84
C THR A 187 12.53 16.11 6.18
N LEU A 188 11.79 15.81 5.11
CA LEU A 188 11.92 14.55 4.37
C LEU A 188 13.25 14.44 3.62
N GLU A 189 13.83 15.55 3.16
CA GLU A 189 15.18 15.58 2.57
C GLU A 189 16.28 15.16 3.58
N GLN A 190 16.08 15.42 4.86
CA GLN A 190 17.00 15.08 5.95
C GLN A 190 16.75 13.68 6.54
N ARG A 191 15.83 12.93 5.96
CA ARG A 191 15.46 11.60 6.43
C ARG A 191 16.66 10.63 6.37
N PRO A 192 16.91 9.83 7.43
CA PRO A 192 17.90 8.76 7.38
C PRO A 192 17.63 7.75 6.26
N ALA A 193 18.68 7.34 5.55
CA ALA A 193 18.56 6.50 4.35
C ALA A 193 17.91 5.13 4.57
N HIS A 194 17.80 4.65 5.81
CA HIS A 194 17.18 3.35 6.14
C HIS A 194 15.70 3.44 6.51
N LEU A 195 15.14 4.66 6.67
CA LEU A 195 13.79 4.87 7.17
C LEU A 195 12.76 4.84 6.03
N ASP A 196 11.86 3.85 6.07
CA ASP A 196 10.68 3.83 5.21
C ASP A 196 9.67 4.91 5.64
N VAL A 197 9.14 5.67 4.69
CA VAL A 197 8.08 6.65 4.94
C VAL A 197 6.94 6.47 3.95
N ILE A 198 5.72 6.46 4.46
CA ILE A 198 4.49 6.43 3.66
C ILE A 198 3.70 7.71 3.91
N LEU A 199 3.47 8.49 2.86
CA LEU A 199 2.64 9.68 2.87
C LEU A 199 1.25 9.33 2.35
N THR A 200 0.18 9.80 3.02
CA THR A 200 -1.18 9.62 2.52
C THR A 200 -1.91 10.95 2.40
N GLY A 201 -2.92 10.98 1.53
CA GLY A 201 -3.82 12.13 1.40
C GLY A 201 -4.64 12.10 0.11
N PRO A 202 -5.73 12.90 0.03
CA PRO A 202 -6.57 12.97 -1.17
C PRO A 202 -5.87 13.59 -2.37
N SER A 203 -4.95 14.50 -2.11
CA SER A 203 -3.99 15.06 -3.06
C SER A 203 -2.63 15.18 -2.37
N MET A 204 -1.57 15.31 -3.16
CA MET A 204 -0.22 15.48 -2.64
C MET A 204 0.47 16.61 -3.40
N PRO A 205 1.21 17.52 -2.73
CA PRO A 205 2.02 18.54 -3.40
C PRO A 205 2.94 17.94 -4.48
N PRO A 206 3.12 18.62 -5.63
CA PRO A 206 3.99 18.13 -6.70
C PRO A 206 5.43 17.84 -6.26
N ALA A 207 5.97 18.65 -5.34
CA ALA A 207 7.31 18.43 -4.80
C ALA A 207 7.41 17.10 -4.04
N LEU A 208 6.45 16.81 -3.15
CA LEU A 208 6.39 15.53 -2.43
C LEU A 208 6.18 14.33 -3.35
N LEU A 209 5.43 14.50 -4.46
CA LEU A 209 5.31 13.47 -5.49
C LEU A 209 6.64 13.23 -6.23
N ALA A 210 7.38 14.31 -6.52
CA ALA A 210 8.67 14.22 -7.19
C ALA A 210 9.77 13.59 -6.31
N MET A 211 9.68 13.74 -4.99
CA MET A 211 10.58 13.10 -4.03
C MET A 211 10.31 11.59 -3.84
N ALA A 212 9.10 11.13 -4.16
CA ALA A 212 8.68 9.77 -3.84
C ALA A 212 9.28 8.71 -4.78
N ASP A 213 9.81 7.65 -4.20
CA ASP A 213 10.29 6.46 -4.93
C ASP A 213 9.12 5.66 -5.53
N GLN A 214 7.97 5.70 -4.87
CA GLN A 214 6.76 5.02 -5.32
C GLN A 214 5.53 5.90 -5.11
N VAL A 215 4.69 6.00 -6.16
CA VAL A 215 3.39 6.66 -6.09
C VAL A 215 2.28 5.66 -6.43
N THR A 216 1.38 5.44 -5.47
CA THR A 216 0.21 4.58 -5.62
C THR A 216 -1.05 5.45 -5.62
N GLN A 217 -1.78 5.47 -6.74
CA GLN A 217 -3.06 6.16 -6.84
C GLN A 217 -4.22 5.17 -6.87
N LEU A 218 -5.08 5.21 -5.86
CA LEU A 218 -6.32 4.44 -5.87
C LEU A 218 -7.39 5.25 -6.60
N ARG A 219 -7.98 4.63 -7.63
CA ARG A 219 -9.08 5.22 -8.40
C ARG A 219 -10.34 4.38 -8.19
N ARG A 220 -11.48 5.05 -8.15
CA ARG A 220 -12.79 4.42 -8.19
C ARG A 220 -13.51 5.02 -9.38
N ASN A 221 -13.70 4.23 -10.43
CA ASN A 221 -14.58 4.63 -11.52
C ASN A 221 -16.00 4.41 -11.01
N CYS A 222 -16.73 5.50 -10.82
CA CYS A 222 -18.16 5.52 -10.59
C CYS A 222 -18.88 5.27 -11.91
#